data_AF-A0A1S1MM72-F1
#
_entry.id   AF-A0A1S1MM72-F1
#
_cell.length_a   1.000
_cell.length_b   1.000
_cell.length_c   1.000
_cell.angle_alpha   90.00
_cell.angle_beta   90.00
_cell.angle_gamma   90.00
#
_symmetry.space_group_name_H-M   'P 1'
#
loop_
_entity.id
_entity.type
_entity.pdbx_description
1 polymer ?
#
loop_
_entity_poly.entity_id
_entity_poly.type
_entity_poly.pdbx_seq_one_letter_code
_entity_poly.pdbx_strand_id
1 'polypeptide(L)'
;MPQTNTTKTQTAQTAPYFTQRLKHAIKHSPLFPLIRPALILINPLRDKIEYLRTKNLSDEAYFLRRHQRLFGYTPDFRNPKTFNEKIIHRMLFDRNPIYTALADKLKARIYIASKLQNFDDSTNNSNLPNKQTMLNQDSPLFAPIDSIHDLLFATNSSPFLPKLYGIWKSVDDIDFDSLPESFVLKTNHDGGGVVLVPDKQEFLTNKKQFKRAVKRLCEHLGRNHYSLFREWHYKDIEPRVFAEELLKVADSGGMEIEGEYKAPEDYKAHVFGEGEETYMQVDTDRFTNHTRTMFDNKWERQPFELCYPAPESTPPKPTNADTMFAIAKEIGKDFDAIRVDMYNTDNANIGGGGQNNHRRADLHSWRGDREIHSERMGREVCQSVEGEEDKLNTLISKALDTYKFHMFANASEQDIYIQVTTDRFDDYQRAMMTMSWELAPFNFTYNNAESSIPPKPLALQEMYRVSQILSQDFDYVRVDLYQDGARVYVGELTFTPGGGNEALNPHKWDKKLGSLWNQHTKIQKQILKR
;
A
#
# COMPACT_ATOMS: atom_id res chain seq x y z
N MET A 1 2.74 -40.25 47.43
CA MET A 1 2.70 -40.70 46.02
C MET A 1 1.88 -41.99 45.96
N PRO A 2 1.10 -42.26 44.90
CA PRO A 2 1.20 -41.71 43.56
C PRO A 2 0.05 -40.77 43.15
N GLN A 3 0.44 -39.83 42.28
CA GLN A 3 -0.43 -38.90 41.56
C GLN A 3 -1.03 -39.61 40.34
N THR A 4 -2.31 -39.39 40.10
CA THR A 4 -2.99 -39.79 38.87
C THR A 4 -2.64 -38.81 37.75
N ASN A 5 -1.80 -39.25 36.81
CA ASN A 5 -1.53 -38.57 35.55
C ASN A 5 -2.81 -38.52 34.71
N THR A 6 -3.30 -37.31 34.43
CA THR A 6 -4.21 -37.05 33.31
C THR A 6 -3.46 -36.29 32.24
N THR A 7 -3.01 -37.02 31.23
CA THR A 7 -2.45 -36.50 29.98
C THR A 7 -3.57 -35.77 29.22
N LYS A 8 -3.66 -34.45 29.37
CA LYS A 8 -4.42 -33.61 28.43
C LYS A 8 -3.51 -33.29 27.25
N THR A 9 -3.86 -33.89 26.12
CA THR A 9 -3.35 -33.63 24.77
C THR A 9 -3.38 -32.13 24.46
N GLN A 10 -2.20 -31.52 24.37
CA GLN A 10 -1.98 -30.22 23.72
C GLN A 10 -2.04 -30.42 22.21
N THR A 11 -3.22 -30.32 21.61
CA THR A 11 -3.37 -30.26 20.14
C THR A 11 -4.39 -29.20 19.76
N ALA A 12 -4.00 -27.92 19.82
CA ALA A 12 -4.74 -26.81 19.20
C ALA A 12 -3.89 -25.52 19.16
N GLN A 13 -2.67 -25.53 18.61
CA GLN A 13 -1.84 -24.32 18.50
C GLN A 13 -1.07 -24.13 17.17
N THR A 14 -1.27 -24.96 16.14
CA THR A 14 -0.39 -24.96 14.94
C THR A 14 -1.04 -24.58 13.61
N ALA A 15 -2.37 -24.47 13.50
CA ALA A 15 -3.04 -24.42 12.18
C ALA A 15 -2.71 -23.20 11.29
N PRO A 16 -2.64 -21.94 11.79
CA PRO A 16 -2.36 -20.77 10.94
C PRO A 16 -0.88 -20.70 10.50
N TYR A 17 0.02 -21.02 11.44
CA TYR A 17 1.47 -21.08 11.19
C TYR A 17 1.84 -22.22 10.22
N PHE A 18 1.15 -23.37 10.34
CA PHE A 18 1.33 -24.50 9.43
C PHE A 18 0.86 -24.17 8.01
N THR A 19 -0.27 -23.47 7.84
CA THR A 19 -0.75 -23.10 6.51
C THR A 19 0.11 -22.02 5.82
N GLN A 20 0.71 -21.09 6.57
CA GLN A 20 1.68 -20.14 6.01
C GLN A 20 3.01 -20.83 5.64
N ARG A 21 3.57 -21.66 6.53
CA ARG A 21 4.77 -22.46 6.21
C ARG A 21 4.55 -23.41 5.06
N LEU A 22 3.37 -24.03 4.96
CA LEU A 22 3.01 -24.90 3.85
C LEU A 22 2.84 -24.12 2.54
N LYS A 23 2.23 -22.92 2.56
CA LYS A 23 2.14 -22.06 1.37
C LYS A 23 3.49 -21.53 0.92
N HIS A 24 4.34 -21.14 1.87
CA HIS A 24 5.72 -20.74 1.61
C HIS A 24 6.51 -21.93 1.05
N ALA A 25 6.47 -23.09 1.69
CA ALA A 25 7.12 -24.32 1.20
C ALA A 25 6.59 -24.77 -0.17
N ILE A 26 5.30 -24.60 -0.45
CA ILE A 26 4.70 -24.86 -1.77
C ILE A 26 5.21 -23.85 -2.80
N LYS A 27 5.25 -22.55 -2.47
CA LYS A 27 5.73 -21.47 -3.36
C LYS A 27 7.22 -21.59 -3.69
N HIS A 28 8.00 -22.10 -2.74
CA HIS A 28 9.43 -22.36 -2.86
C HIS A 28 9.76 -23.83 -3.20
N SER A 29 8.75 -24.65 -3.52
CA SER A 29 8.95 -26.02 -3.95
C SER A 29 9.40 -26.04 -5.42
N PRO A 30 10.35 -26.91 -5.80
CA PRO A 30 10.68 -27.15 -7.21
C PRO A 30 9.49 -27.68 -8.02
N LEU A 31 8.42 -28.16 -7.36
CA LEU A 31 7.17 -28.58 -7.99
C LEU A 31 6.19 -27.42 -8.24
N PHE A 32 6.42 -26.23 -7.66
CA PHE A 32 5.52 -25.07 -7.79
C PHE A 32 5.18 -24.70 -9.25
N PRO A 33 6.14 -24.70 -10.20
CA PRO A 33 5.84 -24.40 -11.60
C PRO A 33 4.82 -25.38 -12.23
N LEU A 34 4.80 -26.65 -11.78
CA LEU A 34 3.92 -27.69 -12.28
C LEU A 34 2.50 -27.60 -11.69
N ILE A 35 2.36 -27.14 -10.45
CA ILE A 35 1.06 -26.98 -9.76
C ILE A 35 0.46 -25.58 -9.89
N ARG A 36 1.26 -24.56 -10.26
CA ARG A 36 0.82 -23.17 -10.46
C ARG A 36 -0.33 -23.05 -11.47
N PRO A 37 -0.33 -23.73 -12.64
CA PRO A 37 -1.46 -23.70 -13.58
C PRO A 37 -2.76 -24.22 -12.95
N ALA A 38 -2.70 -25.34 -12.22
CA ALA A 38 -3.86 -25.89 -11.52
C ALA A 38 -4.35 -24.95 -10.41
N LEU A 39 -3.45 -24.30 -9.66
CA LEU A 39 -3.82 -23.30 -8.64
C LEU A 39 -4.47 -22.05 -9.26
N ILE A 40 -4.01 -21.61 -10.44
CA ILE A 40 -4.61 -20.50 -11.20
C ILE A 40 -6.03 -20.84 -11.65
N LEU A 41 -6.31 -22.10 -11.99
CA LEU A 41 -7.65 -22.60 -12.34
C LEU A 41 -8.56 -22.81 -11.12
N ILE A 42 -8.00 -23.27 -9.99
CA ILE A 42 -8.78 -23.61 -8.78
C ILE A 42 -9.17 -22.36 -7.97
N ASN A 43 -8.32 -21.33 -7.93
CA ASN A 43 -8.59 -20.12 -7.14
C ASN A 43 -9.89 -19.38 -7.56
N PRO A 44 -10.16 -19.12 -8.86
CA PRO A 44 -11.42 -18.57 -9.37
C PRO A 44 -12.66 -19.45 -9.13
N LEU A 45 -12.48 -20.76 -8.97
CA LEU A 45 -13.62 -21.63 -8.63
C LEU A 45 -13.91 -21.54 -7.14
N ARG A 46 -12.86 -21.52 -6.34
CA ARG A 46 -12.94 -21.49 -4.88
C ARG A 46 -13.53 -20.18 -4.36
N ASP A 47 -13.19 -19.07 -4.98
CA ASP A 47 -13.66 -17.74 -4.60
C ASP A 47 -15.11 -17.53 -5.04
N LYS A 48 -15.49 -17.95 -6.26
CA LYS A 48 -16.88 -18.06 -6.72
C LYS A 48 -17.72 -18.97 -5.81
N ILE A 49 -17.19 -20.13 -5.39
CA ILE A 49 -17.84 -21.02 -4.42
C ILE A 49 -18.02 -20.32 -3.07
N GLU A 50 -17.02 -19.58 -2.60
CA GLU A 50 -17.11 -18.86 -1.34
C GLU A 50 -18.12 -17.70 -1.41
N TYR A 51 -18.17 -16.96 -2.53
CA TYR A 51 -19.21 -15.97 -2.79
C TYR A 51 -20.61 -16.62 -2.77
N LEU A 52 -20.80 -17.74 -3.49
CA LEU A 52 -22.09 -18.44 -3.51
C LEU A 52 -22.49 -18.97 -2.13
N ARG A 53 -21.53 -19.37 -1.29
CA ARG A 53 -21.76 -19.81 0.10
C ARG A 53 -22.09 -18.65 1.05
N THR A 54 -21.64 -17.44 0.74
CA THR A 54 -21.72 -16.30 1.66
C THR A 54 -22.72 -15.23 1.25
N LYS A 55 -23.16 -15.20 -0.01
CA LYS A 55 -24.05 -14.16 -0.56
C LYS A 55 -25.37 -13.99 0.19
N ASN A 56 -25.91 -15.09 0.73
CA ASN A 56 -27.20 -15.11 1.45
C ASN A 56 -27.03 -15.06 2.98
N LEU A 57 -25.79 -14.95 3.48
CA LEU A 57 -25.56 -14.79 4.91
C LEU A 57 -25.90 -13.35 5.32
N SER A 58 -26.50 -13.19 6.49
CA SER A 58 -26.48 -11.90 7.19
C SER A 58 -25.04 -11.44 7.41
N ASP A 59 -24.80 -10.13 7.49
CA ASP A 59 -23.47 -9.57 7.74
C ASP A 59 -22.81 -10.18 9.00
N GLU A 60 -23.57 -10.40 10.09
CA GLU A 60 -23.06 -11.02 11.32
C GLU A 60 -22.56 -12.45 11.09
N ALA A 61 -23.36 -13.30 10.43
CA ALA A 61 -22.97 -14.66 10.06
C ALA A 61 -21.76 -14.69 9.09
N TYR A 62 -21.70 -13.73 8.16
CA TYR A 62 -20.55 -13.58 7.26
C TYR A 62 -19.26 -13.32 8.07
N PHE A 63 -19.29 -12.33 8.96
CA PHE A 63 -18.13 -11.98 9.77
C PHE A 63 -17.74 -13.08 10.76
N LEU A 64 -18.72 -13.77 11.37
CA LEU A 64 -18.46 -14.87 12.32
C LEU A 64 -17.73 -16.02 11.63
N ARG A 65 -18.24 -16.47 10.48
CA ARG A 65 -17.62 -17.54 9.68
C ARG A 65 -16.21 -17.15 9.22
N ARG A 66 -16.04 -15.90 8.78
CA ARG A 66 -14.75 -15.39 8.31
C ARG A 66 -13.73 -15.29 9.46
N HIS A 67 -14.13 -14.77 10.61
CA HIS A 67 -13.28 -14.64 11.80
C HIS A 67 -12.85 -15.99 12.35
N GLN A 68 -13.78 -16.94 12.50
CA GLN A 68 -13.47 -18.31 12.94
C GLN A 68 -12.43 -18.98 12.05
N ARG A 69 -12.51 -18.79 10.73
CA ARG A 69 -11.56 -19.35 9.77
C ARG A 69 -10.15 -18.76 9.93
N LEU A 70 -10.05 -17.46 10.18
CA LEU A 70 -8.77 -16.76 10.26
C LEU A 70 -8.09 -16.94 11.62
N PHE A 71 -8.85 -16.85 12.70
CA PHE A 71 -8.32 -16.78 14.07
C PHE A 71 -8.55 -18.06 14.89
N GLY A 72 -9.35 -19.00 14.40
CA GLY A 72 -9.54 -20.32 15.03
C GLY A 72 -10.44 -20.33 16.27
N TYR A 73 -11.17 -19.24 16.55
CA TYR A 73 -12.12 -19.17 17.65
C TYR A 73 -13.41 -18.42 17.25
N THR A 74 -14.49 -18.66 17.98
CA THR A 74 -15.78 -17.95 17.80
C THR A 74 -15.75 -16.64 18.59
N PRO A 75 -15.86 -15.48 17.92
CA PRO A 75 -15.88 -14.19 18.60
C PRO A 75 -17.28 -13.89 19.17
N ASP A 76 -17.35 -13.03 20.19
CA ASP A 76 -18.56 -12.33 20.59
C ASP A 76 -18.46 -10.87 20.15
N PHE A 77 -18.98 -10.57 18.97
CA PHE A 77 -18.92 -9.21 18.44
C PHE A 77 -19.80 -8.22 19.21
N ARG A 78 -20.72 -8.65 20.08
CA ARG A 78 -21.46 -7.72 20.95
C ARG A 78 -20.62 -7.28 22.16
N ASN A 79 -19.64 -8.10 22.54
CA ASN A 79 -18.71 -7.81 23.64
C ASN A 79 -17.24 -7.94 23.19
N PRO A 80 -16.80 -7.15 22.18
CA PRO A 80 -15.51 -7.35 21.52
C PRO A 80 -14.34 -7.07 22.46
N LYS A 81 -13.32 -7.92 22.41
CA LYS A 81 -12.12 -7.89 23.25
C LYS A 81 -10.87 -7.55 22.45
N THR A 82 -10.72 -8.12 21.26
CA THR A 82 -9.52 -7.90 20.43
C THR A 82 -9.69 -6.73 19.45
N PHE A 83 -8.59 -6.23 18.91
CA PHE A 83 -8.60 -5.15 17.92
C PHE A 83 -9.38 -5.55 16.66
N ASN A 84 -9.15 -6.75 16.13
CA ASN A 84 -9.91 -7.27 14.98
C ASN A 84 -11.41 -7.44 15.29
N GLU A 85 -11.77 -7.95 16.48
CA GLU A 85 -13.16 -8.03 16.92
C GLU A 85 -13.82 -6.64 17.02
N LYS A 86 -13.08 -5.63 17.51
CA LYS A 86 -13.56 -4.25 17.64
C LYS A 86 -13.78 -3.60 16.28
N ILE A 87 -12.92 -3.84 15.30
CA ILE A 87 -13.14 -3.42 13.91
C ILE A 87 -14.44 -4.02 13.37
N ILE A 88 -14.65 -5.32 13.57
CA ILE A 88 -15.85 -6.01 13.12
C ILE A 88 -17.10 -5.51 13.86
N HIS A 89 -17.01 -5.28 15.18
CA HIS A 89 -18.09 -4.66 15.96
C HIS A 89 -18.50 -3.31 15.36
N ARG A 90 -17.53 -2.44 15.03
CA ARG A 90 -17.82 -1.16 14.37
C ARG A 90 -18.54 -1.36 13.03
N MET A 91 -18.12 -2.33 12.23
CA MET A 91 -18.82 -2.64 10.98
C MET A 91 -20.24 -3.18 11.22
N LEU A 92 -20.45 -3.98 12.25
CA LEU A 92 -21.73 -4.62 12.51
C LEU A 92 -22.75 -3.73 13.21
N PHE A 93 -22.32 -2.86 14.12
CA PHE A 93 -23.25 -2.21 15.06
C PHE A 93 -23.13 -0.69 15.11
N ASP A 94 -21.99 -0.13 14.72
CA ASP A 94 -21.86 1.32 14.65
C ASP A 94 -22.48 1.82 13.34
N ARG A 95 -23.38 2.79 13.43
CA ARG A 95 -24.09 3.39 12.29
C ARG A 95 -23.90 4.90 12.24
N ASN A 96 -22.85 5.41 12.87
CA ASN A 96 -22.55 6.83 12.83
C ASN A 96 -22.23 7.28 11.38
N PRO A 97 -23.04 8.16 10.77
CA PRO A 97 -22.91 8.53 9.37
C PRO A 97 -21.58 9.21 9.04
N ILE A 98 -20.85 9.70 10.05
CA ILE A 98 -19.52 10.29 9.83
C ILE A 98 -18.54 9.31 9.17
N TYR A 99 -18.66 8.00 9.45
CA TYR A 99 -17.78 7.01 8.84
C TYR A 99 -18.02 6.87 7.33
N THR A 100 -19.26 7.00 6.88
CA THR A 100 -19.60 7.06 5.45
C THR A 100 -19.06 8.34 4.83
N ALA A 101 -19.27 9.49 5.47
CA ALA A 101 -18.81 10.77 4.96
C ALA A 101 -17.28 10.86 4.86
N LEU A 102 -16.54 10.22 5.77
CA LEU A 102 -15.07 10.25 5.76
C LEU A 102 -14.43 9.09 4.99
N ALA A 103 -15.19 8.05 4.64
CA ALA A 103 -14.77 7.04 3.67
C ALA A 103 -14.88 7.55 2.21
N ASP A 104 -15.74 8.54 1.97
CA ASP A 104 -15.81 9.26 0.70
C ASP A 104 -14.60 10.21 0.57
N LYS A 105 -13.71 9.91 -0.38
CA LYS A 105 -12.46 10.66 -0.59
C LYS A 105 -12.68 12.13 -0.92
N LEU A 106 -13.81 12.51 -1.52
CA LEU A 106 -14.11 13.92 -1.79
C LEU A 106 -14.54 14.63 -0.50
N LYS A 107 -15.48 14.05 0.25
CA LYS A 107 -16.00 14.65 1.49
C LYS A 107 -14.96 14.65 2.62
N ALA A 108 -14.09 13.65 2.69
CA ALA A 108 -12.97 13.61 3.63
C ALA A 108 -12.07 14.85 3.50
N ARG A 109 -11.90 15.41 2.29
CA ARG A 109 -11.12 16.64 2.06
C ARG A 109 -11.68 17.82 2.83
N ILE A 110 -13.00 17.96 2.91
CA ILE A 110 -13.65 19.05 3.66
C ILE A 110 -13.29 18.93 5.14
N TYR A 111 -13.38 17.72 5.71
CA TYR A 111 -12.99 17.48 7.10
C TYR A 111 -11.51 17.78 7.34
N ILE A 112 -10.62 17.26 6.49
CA ILE A 112 -9.16 17.46 6.61
C ILE A 112 -8.81 18.96 6.55
N ALA A 113 -9.29 19.66 5.51
CA ALA A 113 -9.03 21.07 5.31
C ALA A 113 -9.54 21.91 6.50
N SER A 114 -10.77 21.64 6.96
CA SER A 114 -11.38 22.38 8.08
C SER A 114 -10.67 22.13 9.41
N LYS A 115 -10.23 20.88 9.67
CA LYS A 115 -9.53 20.53 10.92
C LYS A 115 -8.12 21.08 10.98
N LEU A 116 -7.46 21.25 9.82
CA LEU A 116 -6.08 21.72 9.70
C LEU A 116 -5.97 23.20 9.30
N GLN A 117 -7.08 23.94 9.20
CA GLN A 117 -7.08 25.35 8.78
C GLN A 117 -6.32 26.30 9.72
N ASN A 118 -6.09 25.89 10.97
CA ASN A 118 -5.32 26.63 11.98
C ASN A 118 -4.09 25.82 12.41
N PHE A 119 -3.51 25.03 11.50
CA PHE A 119 -2.33 24.22 11.83
C PHE A 119 -1.13 25.11 12.13
N ASP A 120 -0.91 26.14 11.30
CA ASP A 120 0.05 27.24 11.47
C ASP A 120 -0.58 28.58 11.04
N ASP A 121 -0.04 29.73 11.50
CA ASP A 121 -0.60 31.08 11.27
C ASP A 121 -0.83 31.43 9.78
N SER A 122 -0.15 30.74 8.86
CA SER A 122 -0.24 30.89 7.40
C SER A 122 -1.41 30.13 6.73
N THR A 123 -2.18 29.34 7.48
CA THR A 123 -3.22 28.43 6.93
C THR A 123 -4.67 28.96 7.02
N ASN A 124 -4.86 30.20 7.51
CA ASN A 124 -6.18 30.80 7.73
C ASN A 124 -7.02 30.92 6.44
N ASN A 125 -8.14 30.19 6.36
CA ASN A 125 -9.16 30.36 5.31
C ASN A 125 -10.56 30.47 5.92
N SER A 126 -11.20 31.63 5.77
CA SER A 126 -12.54 31.95 6.28
C SER A 126 -13.70 31.24 5.56
N ASN A 127 -13.43 30.61 4.41
CA ASN A 127 -14.47 29.95 3.60
C ASN A 127 -14.72 28.49 4.00
N LEU A 128 -13.94 27.94 4.95
CA LEU A 128 -14.12 26.57 5.45
C LEU A 128 -15.04 26.53 6.68
N PRO A 129 -15.88 25.48 6.83
CA PRO A 129 -16.75 25.34 7.99
C PRO A 129 -15.97 25.25 9.30
N ASN A 130 -16.49 25.86 10.37
CA ASN A 130 -15.84 25.82 11.67
C ASN A 130 -15.93 24.42 12.31
N LYS A 131 -15.00 24.09 13.22
CA LYS A 131 -14.85 22.76 13.84
C LYS A 131 -16.14 22.24 14.51
N GLN A 132 -16.95 23.12 15.09
CA GLN A 132 -18.20 22.76 15.78
C GLN A 132 -19.35 22.38 14.84
N THR A 133 -19.33 22.83 13.58
CA THR A 133 -20.42 22.55 12.61
C THR A 133 -20.22 21.24 11.86
N MET A 134 -19.01 20.67 11.85
CA MET A 134 -18.67 19.53 10.98
C MET A 134 -19.30 18.20 11.38
N LEU A 135 -19.62 17.99 12.66
CA LEU A 135 -20.21 16.75 13.16
C LEU A 135 -21.73 16.83 13.37
N ASN A 136 -22.34 17.98 13.06
CA ASN A 136 -23.80 18.17 13.14
C ASN A 136 -24.48 17.57 11.89
N GLN A 137 -25.75 17.21 12.00
CA GLN A 137 -26.49 16.62 10.86
C GLN A 137 -26.59 17.55 9.65
N ASP A 138 -26.60 18.87 9.88
CA ASP A 138 -26.63 19.88 8.82
C ASP A 138 -25.24 20.17 8.21
N SER A 139 -24.23 19.39 8.58
CA SER A 139 -22.86 19.54 8.06
C SER A 139 -22.82 19.30 6.55
N PRO A 140 -22.01 20.08 5.79
CA PRO A 140 -21.75 19.83 4.37
C PRO A 140 -21.23 18.41 4.08
N LEU A 141 -20.65 17.72 5.07
CA LEU A 141 -20.24 16.32 4.95
C LEU A 141 -21.40 15.38 4.58
N PHE A 142 -22.63 15.72 4.94
CA PHE A 142 -23.81 14.88 4.68
C PHE A 142 -24.60 15.35 3.46
N ALA A 143 -24.25 16.48 2.86
CA ALA A 143 -24.91 17.03 1.69
C ALA A 143 -24.55 16.24 0.40
N PRO A 144 -25.42 16.26 -0.65
CA PRO A 144 -25.09 15.71 -1.97
C PRO A 144 -23.87 16.39 -2.59
N ILE A 145 -23.02 15.63 -3.32
CA ILE A 145 -21.77 16.15 -3.87
C ILE A 145 -22.00 17.37 -4.77
N ASP A 146 -23.07 17.34 -5.59
CA ASP A 146 -23.41 18.42 -6.52
C ASP A 146 -23.71 19.75 -5.78
N SER A 147 -24.19 19.69 -4.53
CA SER A 147 -24.53 20.89 -3.74
C SER A 147 -23.34 21.51 -3.00
N ILE A 148 -22.22 20.78 -2.90
CA ILE A 148 -21.01 21.21 -2.17
C ILE A 148 -19.80 21.31 -3.10
N HIS A 149 -20.04 21.39 -4.41
CA HIS A 149 -19.00 21.45 -5.44
C HIS A 149 -17.96 22.54 -5.16
N ASP A 150 -18.40 23.79 -4.95
CA ASP A 150 -17.49 24.91 -4.69
C ASP A 150 -16.70 24.75 -3.38
N LEU A 151 -17.32 24.16 -2.36
CA LEU A 151 -16.65 23.84 -1.10
C LEU A 151 -15.58 22.76 -1.28
N LEU A 152 -15.80 21.77 -2.14
CA LEU A 152 -14.80 20.76 -2.48
C LEU A 152 -13.58 21.41 -3.15
N PHE A 153 -13.79 22.34 -4.09
CA PHE A 153 -12.68 23.07 -4.72
C PHE A 153 -12.00 24.06 -3.77
N ALA A 154 -12.71 24.62 -2.80
CA ALA A 154 -12.12 25.45 -1.74
C ALA A 154 -11.10 24.66 -0.88
N THR A 155 -11.17 23.33 -0.84
CA THR A 155 -10.16 22.49 -0.14
C THR A 155 -8.76 22.58 -0.75
N ASN A 156 -8.62 23.10 -1.97
CA ASN A 156 -7.32 23.34 -2.61
C ASN A 156 -6.45 24.38 -1.89
N SER A 157 -7.03 25.16 -0.96
CA SER A 157 -6.23 26.03 -0.10
C SER A 157 -5.47 25.27 0.99
N SER A 158 -5.81 23.99 1.24
CA SER A 158 -5.14 23.19 2.26
C SER A 158 -3.80 22.68 1.74
N PRO A 159 -2.67 22.94 2.42
CA PRO A 159 -1.36 22.43 2.00
C PRO A 159 -1.20 20.92 2.25
N PHE A 160 -2.14 20.31 2.97
CA PHE A 160 -2.12 18.90 3.35
C PHE A 160 -2.88 17.99 2.38
N LEU A 161 -3.46 18.55 1.31
CA LEU A 161 -4.27 17.82 0.33
C LEU A 161 -3.70 18.04 -1.08
N PRO A 162 -3.66 17.00 -1.94
CA PRO A 162 -3.39 17.19 -3.37
C PRO A 162 -4.43 18.13 -3.98
N LYS A 163 -4.05 19.01 -4.91
CA LYS A 163 -5.03 19.88 -5.60
C LYS A 163 -6.07 19.08 -6.37
N LEU A 164 -7.34 19.42 -6.20
CA LEU A 164 -8.47 18.88 -6.95
C LEU A 164 -8.66 19.68 -8.25
N TYR A 165 -8.78 18.98 -9.38
CA TYR A 165 -8.92 19.58 -10.71
C TYR A 165 -10.31 19.41 -11.33
N GLY A 166 -11.03 18.34 -11.01
CA GLY A 166 -12.33 18.06 -11.61
C GLY A 166 -13.08 16.95 -10.89
N ILE A 167 -14.42 16.97 -10.95
CA ILE A 167 -15.32 15.94 -10.40
C ILE A 167 -16.42 15.66 -11.42
N TRP A 168 -16.67 14.39 -11.72
CA TRP A 168 -17.64 13.97 -12.71
C TRP A 168 -18.47 12.76 -12.27
N LYS A 169 -19.66 12.62 -12.86
CA LYS A 169 -20.57 11.48 -12.64
C LYS A 169 -20.16 10.28 -13.48
N SER A 170 -19.78 10.50 -14.74
CA SER A 170 -19.24 9.49 -15.65
C SER A 170 -17.78 9.75 -16.01
N VAL A 171 -17.09 8.70 -16.46
CA VAL A 171 -15.77 8.81 -17.09
C VAL A 171 -15.88 9.53 -18.46
N ASP A 172 -17.01 9.40 -19.13
CA ASP A 172 -17.25 10.05 -20.43
C ASP A 172 -17.42 11.57 -20.31
N ASP A 173 -17.71 12.08 -19.11
CA ASP A 173 -17.90 13.51 -18.85
C ASP A 173 -16.56 14.24 -18.58
N ILE A 174 -15.43 13.52 -18.53
CA ILE A 174 -14.13 14.10 -18.18
C ILE A 174 -13.66 15.04 -19.28
N ASP A 175 -13.52 16.32 -18.92
CA ASP A 175 -12.90 17.34 -19.77
C ASP A 175 -11.38 17.31 -19.63
N PHE A 176 -10.71 16.53 -20.48
CA PHE A 176 -9.25 16.42 -20.51
C PHE A 176 -8.54 17.71 -20.97
N ASP A 177 -9.22 18.60 -21.68
CA ASP A 177 -8.64 19.87 -22.13
C ASP A 177 -8.44 20.81 -20.94
N SER A 178 -9.37 20.78 -19.96
CA SER A 178 -9.26 21.54 -18.71
C SER A 178 -8.20 21.04 -17.73
N LEU A 179 -7.76 19.78 -17.87
CA LEU A 179 -6.84 19.14 -16.94
C LEU A 179 -5.38 19.57 -17.17
N PRO A 180 -4.54 19.61 -16.13
CA PRO A 180 -3.12 19.88 -16.28
C PRO A 180 -2.41 18.75 -17.04
N GLU A 181 -1.13 18.97 -17.34
CA GLU A 181 -0.30 18.02 -18.08
C GLU A 181 -0.05 16.70 -17.34
N SER A 182 -0.20 16.71 -16.01
CA SER A 182 -0.06 15.52 -15.16
C SER A 182 -1.11 15.52 -14.05
N PHE A 183 -1.79 14.39 -13.82
CA PHE A 183 -2.85 14.26 -12.81
C PHE A 183 -3.09 12.80 -12.42
N VAL A 184 -3.96 12.59 -11.42
CA VAL A 184 -4.47 11.27 -11.02
C VAL A 184 -5.99 11.28 -11.13
N LEU A 185 -6.56 10.32 -11.85
CA LEU A 185 -8.00 10.04 -11.80
C LEU A 185 -8.29 9.02 -10.70
N LYS A 186 -9.29 9.30 -9.87
CA LYS A 186 -9.71 8.42 -8.78
C LYS A 186 -11.22 8.29 -8.69
N THR A 187 -11.71 7.14 -8.24
CA THR A 187 -13.06 6.98 -7.71
C THR A 187 -13.08 7.34 -6.22
N ASN A 188 -14.15 8.01 -5.77
CA ASN A 188 -14.23 8.54 -4.41
C ASN A 188 -14.57 7.51 -3.32
N HIS A 189 -15.29 6.45 -3.69
CA HIS A 189 -15.96 5.53 -2.76
C HIS A 189 -15.21 4.21 -2.56
N ASP A 190 -13.97 4.10 -3.05
CA ASP A 190 -13.25 2.84 -3.05
C ASP A 190 -11.72 2.89 -2.97
N GLY A 191 -11.07 1.72 -2.96
CA GLY A 191 -9.61 1.55 -2.88
C GLY A 191 -8.91 1.10 -4.17
N GLY A 192 -9.52 1.25 -5.35
CA GLY A 192 -9.00 0.59 -6.56
C GLY A 192 -9.21 1.31 -7.89
N GLY A 193 -10.18 2.22 -8.02
CA GLY A 193 -10.36 3.00 -9.24
C GLY A 193 -9.37 4.16 -9.25
N VAL A 194 -8.11 3.88 -9.53
CA VAL A 194 -7.03 4.88 -9.62
C VAL A 194 -6.32 4.72 -10.95
N VAL A 195 -6.14 5.82 -11.67
CA VAL A 195 -5.38 5.91 -12.92
C VAL A 195 -4.45 7.10 -12.81
N LEU A 196 -3.19 6.88 -13.13
CA LEU A 196 -2.14 7.87 -12.99
C LEU A 196 -1.81 8.35 -14.40
N VAL A 197 -1.80 9.66 -14.57
CA VAL A 197 -1.56 10.32 -15.85
C VAL A 197 -0.36 11.22 -15.68
N PRO A 198 0.86 10.65 -15.76
CA PRO A 198 2.09 11.43 -15.66
C PRO A 198 2.27 12.41 -16.83
N ASP A 199 2.00 11.95 -18.05
CA ASP A 199 1.95 12.79 -19.25
C ASP A 199 0.57 12.64 -19.93
N LYS A 200 -0.19 13.73 -19.97
CA LYS A 200 -1.53 13.79 -20.55
C LYS A 200 -1.52 13.43 -22.04
N GLN A 201 -0.53 13.89 -22.80
CA GLN A 201 -0.50 13.68 -24.25
C GLN A 201 -0.18 12.23 -24.57
N GLU A 202 0.78 11.62 -23.87
CA GLU A 202 1.06 10.19 -23.99
C GLU A 202 -0.18 9.36 -23.62
N PHE A 203 -0.82 9.69 -22.49
CA PHE A 203 -2.01 8.98 -22.04
C PHE A 203 -3.18 9.03 -23.05
N LEU A 204 -3.43 10.19 -23.66
CA LEU A 204 -4.50 10.38 -24.64
C LEU A 204 -4.17 9.73 -26.00
N THR A 205 -2.90 9.70 -26.40
CA THR A 205 -2.47 9.10 -27.67
C THR A 205 -2.35 7.58 -27.59
N ASN A 206 -1.98 7.03 -26.42
CA ASN A 206 -1.90 5.60 -26.18
C ASN A 206 -3.30 4.97 -25.99
N LYS A 207 -3.96 4.66 -27.11
CA LYS A 207 -5.31 4.09 -27.14
C LYS A 207 -5.49 2.84 -26.26
N LYS A 208 -4.47 1.98 -26.14
CA LYS A 208 -4.53 0.75 -25.32
C LYS A 208 -4.52 1.10 -23.84
N GLN A 209 -3.65 2.00 -23.40
CA GLN A 209 -3.60 2.47 -22.02
C GLN A 209 -4.87 3.23 -21.65
N PHE A 210 -5.30 4.18 -22.50
CA PHE A 210 -6.51 4.96 -22.31
C PHE A 210 -7.75 4.06 -22.14
N LYS A 211 -7.97 3.11 -23.06
CA LYS A 211 -9.11 2.19 -22.99
C LYS A 211 -9.09 1.33 -21.71
N ARG A 212 -7.91 0.89 -21.25
CA ARG A 212 -7.77 0.15 -19.99
C ARG A 212 -8.10 1.02 -18.77
N ALA A 213 -7.62 2.26 -18.76
CA ALA A 213 -7.92 3.24 -17.72
C ALA A 213 -9.42 3.53 -17.63
N VAL A 214 -10.06 3.83 -18.76
CA VAL A 214 -11.52 4.05 -18.83
C VAL A 214 -12.27 2.82 -18.35
N LYS A 215 -11.92 1.62 -18.84
CA LYS A 215 -12.53 0.36 -18.38
C LYS A 215 -12.43 0.21 -16.86
N ARG A 216 -11.24 0.42 -16.29
CA ARG A 216 -11.00 0.34 -14.84
C ARG A 216 -11.89 1.33 -14.08
N LEU A 217 -11.90 2.60 -14.47
CA LEU A 217 -12.71 3.62 -13.80
C LEU A 217 -14.21 3.30 -13.89
N CYS A 218 -14.72 2.92 -15.06
CA CYS A 218 -16.12 2.54 -15.26
C CYS A 218 -16.51 1.31 -14.41
N GLU A 219 -15.67 0.28 -14.37
CA GLU A 219 -15.95 -0.90 -13.54
C GLU A 219 -15.96 -0.56 -12.04
N HIS A 220 -15.07 0.33 -11.60
CA HIS A 220 -15.02 0.77 -10.22
C HIS A 220 -16.22 1.67 -9.86
N LEU A 221 -16.60 2.62 -10.72
CA LEU A 221 -17.82 3.43 -10.56
C LEU A 221 -19.09 2.56 -10.45
N GLY A 222 -19.17 1.46 -11.19
CA GLY A 222 -20.31 0.54 -11.16
C GLY A 222 -20.30 -0.44 -9.97
N ARG A 223 -19.28 -0.43 -9.11
CA ARG A 223 -19.10 -1.41 -8.02
C ARG A 223 -19.31 -0.78 -6.65
N ASN A 224 -20.22 -1.36 -5.87
CA ASN A 224 -20.37 -0.98 -4.46
C ASN A 224 -19.42 -1.81 -3.56
N HIS A 225 -18.53 -1.14 -2.83
CA HIS A 225 -17.55 -1.79 -1.95
C HIS A 225 -18.19 -2.57 -0.78
N TYR A 226 -19.38 -2.17 -0.32
CA TYR A 226 -20.14 -2.93 0.66
C TYR A 226 -20.48 -4.34 0.15
N SER A 227 -20.83 -4.48 -1.13
CA SER A 227 -21.20 -5.78 -1.72
C SER A 227 -20.05 -6.78 -1.72
N LEU A 228 -18.80 -6.30 -1.74
CA LEU A 228 -17.60 -7.13 -1.74
C LEU A 228 -17.16 -7.51 -0.32
N PHE A 229 -17.23 -6.57 0.63
CA PHE A 229 -16.52 -6.69 1.91
C PHE A 229 -17.40 -6.57 3.14
N ARG A 230 -18.69 -6.26 2.97
CA ARG A 230 -19.68 -5.97 4.02
C ARG A 230 -19.29 -4.81 4.94
N GLU A 231 -18.43 -3.92 4.45
CA GLU A 231 -18.09 -2.65 5.12
C GLU A 231 -19.21 -1.64 4.88
N TRP A 232 -20.13 -1.55 5.84
CA TRP A 232 -21.38 -0.78 5.69
C TRP A 232 -21.16 0.70 5.35
N HIS A 233 -20.07 1.31 5.80
CA HIS A 233 -19.83 2.74 5.61
C HIS A 233 -19.58 3.10 4.13
N TYR A 234 -19.23 2.14 3.26
CA TYR A 234 -19.16 2.36 1.81
C TYR A 234 -20.52 2.23 1.11
N LYS A 235 -21.56 1.73 1.78
CA LYS A 235 -22.81 1.29 1.14
C LYS A 235 -23.53 2.43 0.42
N ASP A 236 -23.60 3.59 1.05
CA ASP A 236 -24.44 4.71 0.62
C ASP A 236 -23.60 5.90 0.10
N ILE A 237 -22.32 5.68 -0.22
CA ILE A 237 -21.49 6.70 -0.86
C ILE A 237 -21.93 6.86 -2.31
N GLU A 238 -22.21 8.09 -2.71
CA GLU A 238 -22.51 8.45 -4.09
C GLU A 238 -21.23 8.36 -4.96
N PRO A 239 -21.17 7.48 -5.97
CA PRO A 239 -19.98 7.34 -6.81
C PRO A 239 -19.70 8.58 -7.66
N ARG A 240 -18.42 8.99 -7.69
CA ARG A 240 -17.84 10.00 -8.58
C ARG A 240 -16.46 9.55 -9.04
N VAL A 241 -16.06 10.03 -10.22
CA VAL A 241 -14.67 10.07 -10.66
C VAL A 241 -14.17 11.50 -10.50
N PHE A 242 -12.95 11.68 -10.03
CA PHE A 242 -12.35 12.99 -9.85
C PHE A 242 -10.88 12.98 -10.27
N ALA A 243 -10.36 14.15 -10.64
CA ALA A 243 -8.96 14.35 -10.97
C ALA A 243 -8.28 15.15 -9.85
N GLU A 244 -7.10 14.72 -9.41
CA GLU A 244 -6.27 15.46 -8.46
C GLU A 244 -4.79 15.48 -8.82
N GLU A 245 -4.02 16.27 -8.09
CA GLU A 245 -2.58 16.43 -8.24
C GLU A 245 -1.83 15.11 -8.09
N LEU A 246 -0.97 14.85 -9.08
CA LEU A 246 0.01 13.77 -9.02
C LEU A 246 1.20 14.24 -8.16
N LEU A 247 1.35 13.64 -6.98
CA LEU A 247 2.48 13.91 -6.09
C LEU A 247 3.76 13.29 -6.67
N LYS A 248 4.84 14.08 -6.77
CA LYS A 248 6.16 13.66 -7.25
C LYS A 248 7.12 13.50 -6.06
N VAL A 249 8.19 12.72 -6.23
CA VAL A 249 9.33 12.68 -5.29
C VAL A 249 10.40 13.61 -5.86
N ALA A 250 10.91 14.54 -5.06
CA ALA A 250 12.12 15.28 -5.43
C ALA A 250 13.36 14.34 -5.40
N ASP A 251 14.02 14.19 -6.57
CA ASP A 251 15.33 13.61 -6.83
C ASP A 251 15.83 12.44 -5.95
N SER A 252 15.71 11.22 -6.48
CA SER A 252 16.68 10.16 -6.25
C SER A 252 17.51 9.92 -7.51
N GLY A 253 18.30 10.93 -7.92
CA GLY A 253 19.57 10.76 -8.64
C GLY A 253 19.65 9.98 -9.96
N GLY A 254 18.55 9.65 -10.64
CA GLY A 254 18.59 8.99 -11.95
C GLY A 254 18.55 10.00 -13.10
N MET A 255 19.63 10.15 -13.85
CA MET A 255 19.65 10.89 -15.13
C MET A 255 19.33 9.96 -16.30
N GLU A 256 18.47 10.42 -17.22
CA GLU A 256 18.19 9.80 -18.52
C GLU A 256 19.33 10.06 -19.53
N ILE A 257 19.68 9.05 -20.33
CA ILE A 257 20.39 9.22 -21.61
C ILE A 257 19.57 8.47 -22.68
N GLU A 258 19.18 9.21 -23.73
CA GLU A 258 18.69 8.76 -25.04
C GLU A 258 17.74 7.55 -25.10
N GLY A 259 16.46 7.80 -24.84
CA GLY A 259 15.37 7.20 -25.62
C GLY A 259 14.94 5.76 -25.28
N GLU A 260 15.67 5.02 -24.46
CA GLU A 260 15.21 3.76 -23.85
C GLU A 260 15.77 3.63 -22.43
N TYR A 261 14.90 3.49 -21.42
CA TYR A 261 15.33 3.19 -20.05
C TYR A 261 15.79 1.73 -19.99
N LYS A 262 17.11 1.51 -20.00
CA LYS A 262 17.73 0.24 -19.62
C LYS A 262 17.87 0.25 -18.09
N ALA A 263 17.18 -0.65 -17.40
CA ALA A 263 17.39 -0.84 -15.97
C ALA A 263 18.89 -1.10 -15.70
N PRO A 264 19.48 -0.53 -14.64
CA PRO A 264 20.87 -0.79 -14.28
C PRO A 264 21.10 -2.30 -14.21
N GLU A 265 22.25 -2.74 -14.72
CA GLU A 265 22.65 -4.13 -14.59
C GLU A 265 22.73 -4.46 -13.09
N ASP A 266 22.09 -5.57 -12.71
CA ASP A 266 22.04 -5.99 -11.31
C ASP A 266 23.24 -6.91 -11.04
N TYR A 267 24.07 -6.49 -10.08
CA TYR A 267 25.32 -7.17 -9.72
C TYR A 267 25.12 -7.93 -8.41
N LYS A 268 25.33 -9.25 -8.42
CA LYS A 268 25.29 -10.07 -7.20
C LYS A 268 26.58 -10.85 -7.06
N ALA A 269 27.34 -10.54 -6.03
CA ALA A 269 28.52 -11.32 -5.70
C ALA A 269 28.12 -12.53 -4.86
N HIS A 270 28.36 -13.73 -5.39
CA HIS A 270 28.30 -14.98 -4.66
C HIS A 270 29.69 -15.24 -4.09
N VAL A 271 29.83 -15.09 -2.78
CA VAL A 271 31.09 -15.22 -2.04
C VAL A 271 31.08 -16.56 -1.32
N PHE A 272 32.12 -17.36 -1.51
CA PHE A 272 32.30 -18.66 -0.87
C PHE A 272 33.60 -18.68 -0.04
N GLY A 273 33.53 -19.27 1.16
CA GLY A 273 34.64 -19.28 2.12
C GLY A 273 35.09 -17.86 2.52
N GLU A 274 36.39 -17.67 2.77
CA GLU A 274 36.99 -16.36 3.07
C GLU A 274 37.04 -15.39 1.86
N GLY A 275 36.20 -15.65 0.83
CA GLY A 275 36.07 -14.86 -0.40
C GLY A 275 37.20 -15.09 -1.41
N GLU A 276 37.88 -16.23 -1.36
CA GLU A 276 38.81 -16.66 -2.43
C GLU A 276 38.04 -17.03 -3.71
N GLU A 277 36.89 -17.68 -3.56
CA GLU A 277 35.95 -17.97 -4.65
C GLU A 277 34.79 -16.98 -4.59
N THR A 278 34.90 -15.89 -5.35
CA THR A 278 33.82 -14.91 -5.51
C THR A 278 33.43 -14.82 -6.97
N TYR A 279 32.14 -14.98 -7.26
CA TYR A 279 31.58 -14.86 -8.60
C TYR A 279 30.60 -13.71 -8.68
N MET A 280 30.76 -12.85 -9.68
CA MET A 280 29.79 -11.80 -9.97
C MET A 280 28.74 -12.33 -10.94
N GLN A 281 27.51 -12.40 -10.47
CA GLN A 281 26.35 -12.53 -11.32
C GLN A 281 25.96 -11.15 -11.86
N VAL A 282 25.82 -11.06 -13.17
CA VAL A 282 25.31 -9.86 -13.85
C VAL A 282 24.01 -10.23 -14.54
N ASP A 283 22.91 -9.70 -14.02
CA ASP A 283 21.61 -9.79 -14.66
C ASP A 283 21.41 -8.58 -15.57
N THR A 284 21.27 -8.83 -16.87
CA THR A 284 20.96 -7.79 -17.86
C THR A 284 19.53 -7.95 -18.37
N ASP A 285 18.93 -6.83 -18.76
CA ASP A 285 17.59 -6.81 -19.38
C ASP A 285 16.54 -7.53 -18.54
N ARG A 286 16.66 -7.45 -17.20
CA ARG A 286 15.87 -8.20 -16.21
C ARG A 286 14.36 -8.07 -16.39
N PHE A 287 13.92 -6.93 -16.93
CA PHE A 287 12.51 -6.61 -17.15
C PHE A 287 12.06 -6.80 -18.61
N THR A 288 12.96 -7.27 -19.49
CA THR A 288 12.67 -7.56 -20.89
C THR A 288 13.13 -8.98 -21.26
N ASN A 289 14.31 -9.14 -21.85
CA ASN A 289 14.89 -10.44 -22.21
C ASN A 289 15.97 -10.83 -21.20
N HIS A 290 15.54 -11.18 -19.99
CA HIS A 290 16.44 -11.41 -18.86
C HIS A 290 17.52 -12.44 -19.20
N THR A 291 18.76 -11.97 -19.30
CA THR A 291 19.93 -12.84 -19.43
C THR A 291 20.83 -12.72 -18.22
N ARG A 292 21.58 -13.77 -17.94
CA ARG A 292 22.50 -13.82 -16.80
C ARG A 292 23.87 -14.27 -17.23
N THR A 293 24.87 -13.50 -16.86
CA THR A 293 26.28 -13.88 -17.02
C THR A 293 26.91 -14.04 -15.65
N MET A 294 27.66 -15.12 -15.46
CA MET A 294 28.49 -15.32 -14.27
C MET A 294 29.93 -14.96 -14.64
N PHE A 295 30.59 -14.17 -13.82
CA PHE A 295 31.98 -13.76 -13.97
C PHE A 295 32.79 -14.16 -12.75
N ASP A 296 34.06 -14.50 -12.92
CA ASP A 296 35.00 -14.61 -11.80
C ASP A 296 35.58 -13.25 -11.40
N ASN A 297 36.51 -13.25 -10.44
CA ASN A 297 37.21 -12.07 -9.95
C ASN A 297 38.11 -11.38 -11.01
N LYS A 298 38.39 -12.01 -12.15
CA LYS A 298 39.09 -11.40 -13.30
C LYS A 298 38.13 -10.82 -14.34
N TRP A 299 36.82 -10.92 -14.09
CA TRP A 299 35.76 -10.62 -15.05
C TRP A 299 35.77 -11.56 -16.27
N GLU A 300 36.23 -12.80 -16.10
CA GLU A 300 36.14 -13.83 -17.13
C GLU A 300 34.77 -14.53 -17.04
N ARG A 301 34.04 -14.59 -18.17
CA ARG A 301 32.73 -15.23 -18.25
C ARG A 301 32.87 -16.73 -17.98
N GLN A 302 32.10 -17.24 -17.04
CA GLN A 302 32.14 -18.64 -16.64
C GLN A 302 31.37 -19.53 -17.63
N PRO A 303 31.82 -20.77 -17.88
CA PRO A 303 31.28 -21.66 -18.90
C PRO A 303 30.01 -22.39 -18.44
N PHE A 304 29.13 -21.72 -17.70
CA PHE A 304 27.88 -22.27 -17.21
C PHE A 304 26.79 -21.20 -17.09
N GLU A 305 25.54 -21.64 -17.07
CA GLU A 305 24.36 -20.78 -16.92
C GLU A 305 23.68 -21.07 -15.57
N LEU A 306 23.14 -20.02 -14.93
CA LEU A 306 22.47 -20.12 -13.65
C LEU A 306 21.02 -19.61 -13.75
N CYS A 307 20.06 -20.53 -13.92
CA CYS A 307 18.62 -20.26 -14.01
C CYS A 307 18.12 -19.46 -15.23
N TYR A 308 18.97 -18.64 -15.85
CA TYR A 308 18.65 -17.83 -17.04
C TYR A 308 19.72 -18.01 -18.11
N PRO A 309 19.34 -17.92 -19.40
CA PRO A 309 20.29 -18.03 -20.49
C PRO A 309 21.30 -16.88 -20.43
N ALA A 310 22.51 -17.14 -20.90
CA ALA A 310 23.50 -16.08 -21.00
C ALA A 310 23.34 -15.30 -22.32
N PRO A 311 23.63 -13.98 -22.35
CA PRO A 311 23.45 -13.17 -23.55
C PRO A 311 24.43 -13.59 -24.67
N GLU A 312 24.06 -13.28 -25.91
CA GLU A 312 24.90 -13.49 -27.09
C GLU A 312 26.20 -12.67 -26.98
N SER A 313 26.11 -11.42 -26.50
CA SER A 313 27.26 -10.56 -26.20
C SER A 313 27.56 -10.52 -24.72
N THR A 314 28.84 -10.66 -24.34
CA THR A 314 29.29 -10.54 -22.94
C THR A 314 29.09 -9.11 -22.41
N PRO A 315 28.41 -8.93 -21.26
CA PRO A 315 28.25 -7.61 -20.64
C PRO A 315 29.60 -6.94 -20.33
N PRO A 316 29.73 -5.61 -20.55
CA PRO A 316 30.98 -4.91 -20.30
C PRO A 316 31.32 -4.89 -18.80
N LYS A 317 32.62 -4.87 -18.47
CA LYS A 317 33.09 -4.71 -17.09
C LYS A 317 32.79 -3.27 -16.61
N PRO A 318 32.05 -3.07 -15.51
CA PRO A 318 31.86 -1.74 -14.95
C PRO A 318 33.16 -1.20 -14.35
N THR A 319 33.33 0.13 -14.39
CA THR A 319 34.56 0.81 -13.92
C THR A 319 34.87 0.57 -12.44
N ASN A 320 33.86 0.29 -11.63
CA ASN A 320 33.97 -0.01 -10.20
C ASN A 320 33.86 -1.50 -9.85
N ALA A 321 33.96 -2.41 -10.84
CA ALA A 321 33.86 -3.86 -10.62
C ALA A 321 34.84 -4.37 -9.53
N ASP A 322 36.08 -3.90 -9.55
CA ASP A 322 37.11 -4.34 -8.59
C ASP A 322 36.75 -3.89 -7.15
N THR A 323 36.13 -2.72 -7.01
CA THR A 323 35.59 -2.23 -5.74
C THR A 323 34.41 -3.09 -5.27
N MET A 324 33.51 -3.49 -6.18
CA MET A 324 32.39 -4.38 -5.84
C MET A 324 32.86 -5.75 -5.32
N PHE A 325 33.87 -6.33 -5.97
CA PHE A 325 34.48 -7.58 -5.47
C PHE A 325 35.15 -7.39 -4.11
N ALA A 326 35.87 -6.29 -3.89
CA ALA A 326 36.51 -6.01 -2.61
C ALA A 326 35.48 -5.85 -1.47
N ILE A 327 34.38 -5.13 -1.72
CA ILE A 327 33.28 -4.96 -0.76
C ILE A 327 32.62 -6.31 -0.46
N ALA A 328 32.30 -7.09 -1.49
CA ALA A 328 31.66 -8.40 -1.32
C ALA A 328 32.54 -9.35 -0.51
N LYS A 329 33.85 -9.37 -0.78
CA LYS A 329 34.82 -10.18 -0.03
C LYS A 329 34.91 -9.75 1.44
N GLU A 330 34.96 -8.46 1.71
CA GLU A 330 35.00 -7.93 3.08
C GLU A 330 33.72 -8.26 3.86
N ILE A 331 32.56 -8.19 3.21
CA ILE A 331 31.27 -8.60 3.81
C ILE A 331 31.24 -10.11 4.03
N GLY A 332 31.80 -10.90 3.09
CA GLY A 332 31.73 -12.36 3.11
C GLY A 332 32.70 -13.06 4.04
N LYS A 333 33.73 -12.37 4.58
CA LYS A 333 34.76 -12.98 5.43
C LYS A 333 34.23 -13.71 6.68
N ASP A 334 33.04 -13.34 7.15
CA ASP A 334 32.40 -13.91 8.34
C ASP A 334 31.35 -15.00 8.01
N PHE A 335 31.24 -15.42 6.73
CA PHE A 335 30.21 -16.34 6.26
C PHE A 335 30.80 -17.49 5.43
N ASP A 336 30.31 -18.73 5.63
CA ASP A 336 30.71 -19.88 4.81
C ASP A 336 30.31 -19.71 3.33
N ALA A 337 29.17 -19.04 3.11
CA ALA A 337 28.73 -18.55 1.81
C ALA A 337 27.74 -17.41 2.00
N ILE A 338 27.87 -16.33 1.21
CA ILE A 338 26.93 -15.21 1.21
C ILE A 338 26.73 -14.67 -0.20
N ARG A 339 25.51 -14.20 -0.48
CA ARG A 339 25.21 -13.43 -1.68
C ARG A 339 25.07 -11.97 -1.31
N VAL A 340 25.89 -11.11 -1.89
CA VAL A 340 25.91 -9.67 -1.67
C VAL A 340 25.37 -8.99 -2.92
N ASP A 341 24.23 -8.32 -2.78
CA ASP A 341 23.54 -7.63 -3.87
C ASP A 341 24.03 -6.18 -3.94
N MET A 342 24.46 -5.73 -5.12
CA MET A 342 25.12 -4.45 -5.35
C MET A 342 24.57 -3.76 -6.61
N TYR A 343 24.68 -2.44 -6.65
CA TYR A 343 24.27 -1.62 -7.79
C TYR A 343 25.39 -0.69 -8.22
N ASN A 344 25.57 -0.49 -9.52
CA ASN A 344 26.52 0.49 -10.06
C ASN A 344 25.79 1.79 -10.42
N THR A 345 26.30 2.94 -9.96
CA THR A 345 25.67 4.26 -10.17
C THR A 345 26.56 5.29 -10.88
N ASP A 346 27.74 4.93 -11.41
CA ASP A 346 28.66 5.89 -12.03
C ASP A 346 28.45 6.10 -13.55
N ASN A 347 28.14 7.35 -13.95
CA ASN A 347 28.14 7.85 -15.33
C ASN A 347 29.35 8.79 -15.53
N ALA A 348 30.30 8.46 -16.41
CA ALA A 348 31.42 9.34 -16.77
C ALA A 348 31.57 9.51 -18.29
N ASN A 349 31.19 10.71 -18.75
CA ASN A 349 31.64 11.46 -19.95
C ASN A 349 31.53 10.85 -21.36
N ILE A 350 30.65 11.43 -22.19
CA ILE A 350 30.97 11.88 -23.57
C ILE A 350 30.33 13.26 -23.78
N GLY A 351 31.14 14.25 -24.17
CA GLY A 351 30.77 15.68 -24.17
C GLY A 351 30.30 16.26 -25.50
N GLY A 352 29.87 17.53 -25.46
CA GLY A 352 29.64 18.38 -26.63
C GLY A 352 28.53 19.41 -26.39
N GLY A 353 28.87 20.70 -26.40
CA GLY A 353 28.02 21.80 -25.93
C GLY A 353 26.70 22.05 -26.68
N GLY A 354 25.82 22.82 -26.05
CA GLY A 354 24.62 23.36 -26.67
C GLY A 354 23.58 23.81 -25.66
N GLN A 355 23.07 25.04 -25.82
CA GLN A 355 22.07 25.67 -24.97
C GLN A 355 20.68 25.01 -25.05
N ASN A 356 19.90 25.23 -23.98
CA ASN A 356 18.44 25.33 -23.88
C ASN A 356 17.55 24.07 -23.83
N ASN A 357 16.59 24.21 -22.89
CA ASN A 357 15.18 23.81 -22.90
C ASN A 357 14.75 22.40 -22.46
N HIS A 358 14.20 22.39 -21.23
CA HIS A 358 12.96 21.74 -20.77
C HIS A 358 12.83 20.20 -20.78
N ARG A 359 12.00 19.75 -19.80
CA ARG A 359 11.16 18.52 -19.72
C ARG A 359 11.88 17.27 -19.21
N ARG A 360 11.26 16.30 -18.53
CA ARG A 360 10.02 16.04 -17.72
C ARG A 360 10.25 14.60 -17.21
N ALA A 361 9.79 14.21 -16.02
CA ALA A 361 9.77 12.80 -15.59
C ALA A 361 8.73 12.52 -14.47
N ASP A 362 8.35 11.24 -14.35
CA ASP A 362 6.98 10.76 -14.09
C ASP A 362 6.91 9.54 -13.15
N LEU A 363 5.84 9.44 -12.34
CA LEU A 363 5.71 8.59 -11.12
C LEU A 363 4.35 7.89 -11.02
N HIS A 364 4.32 6.65 -10.50
CA HIS A 364 3.10 5.87 -10.25
C HIS A 364 2.79 5.63 -8.72
N SER A 365 1.54 5.31 -8.29
CA SER A 365 1.09 4.98 -6.90
C SER A 365 -0.21 4.11 -6.81
N TRP A 366 -0.24 3.00 -6.04
CA TRP A 366 -1.46 2.24 -5.71
C TRP A 366 -1.36 1.37 -4.40
N ARG A 367 -2.55 0.99 -3.89
CA ARG A 367 -2.98 0.14 -2.74
C ARG A 367 -3.06 0.77 -1.35
N GLY A 368 -4.31 1.09 -0.94
CA GLY A 368 -4.75 1.05 0.46
C GLY A 368 -4.99 -0.40 0.89
N ASP A 369 -4.66 -0.73 2.14
CA ASP A 369 -4.43 -2.09 2.66
C ASP A 369 -5.59 -3.07 2.45
N ARG A 370 -5.42 -4.00 1.51
CA ARG A 370 -6.00 -5.35 1.51
C ARG A 370 -5.11 -6.27 0.68
N GLU A 371 -4.26 -7.05 1.32
CA GLU A 371 -3.29 -7.89 0.59
C GLU A 371 -3.61 -9.39 0.54
N ILE A 372 -4.70 -9.89 1.14
CA ILE A 372 -4.85 -11.37 1.26
C ILE A 372 -6.16 -11.94 0.69
N HIS A 373 -7.16 -11.11 0.38
CA HIS A 373 -8.41 -11.59 -0.26
C HIS A 373 -8.80 -10.86 -1.55
N SER A 374 -8.37 -9.61 -1.76
CA SER A 374 -8.56 -8.88 -3.02
C SER A 374 -7.76 -9.49 -4.17
N GLU A 375 -6.59 -10.08 -3.89
CA GLU A 375 -5.81 -10.82 -4.89
C GLU A 375 -6.48 -12.11 -5.37
N ARG A 376 -7.48 -12.60 -4.64
CA ARG A 376 -8.12 -13.87 -4.92
C ARG A 376 -9.41 -13.66 -5.72
N MET A 377 -10.30 -12.78 -5.25
CA MET A 377 -11.51 -12.41 -6.02
C MET A 377 -11.23 -11.43 -7.17
N GLY A 378 -10.19 -10.58 -7.09
CA GLY A 378 -9.81 -9.66 -8.18
C GLY A 378 -9.21 -10.36 -9.40
N ARG A 379 -8.80 -11.63 -9.25
CA ARG A 379 -8.35 -12.47 -10.38
C ARG A 379 -9.50 -13.07 -11.19
N GLU A 380 -10.73 -13.07 -10.67
CA GLU A 380 -11.89 -13.66 -11.37
C GLU A 380 -12.41 -12.82 -12.54
N VAL A 381 -12.06 -11.53 -12.62
CA VAL A 381 -12.57 -10.62 -13.67
C VAL A 381 -11.52 -10.31 -14.74
N CYS A 382 -10.24 -10.62 -14.48
CA CYS A 382 -9.14 -10.40 -15.43
C CYS A 382 -8.71 -11.67 -16.20
N GLN A 383 -9.56 -12.68 -16.30
CA GLN A 383 -9.28 -13.87 -17.12
C GLN A 383 -9.85 -13.71 -18.54
N SER A 384 -9.23 -12.84 -19.32
CA SER A 384 -9.02 -13.06 -20.74
C SER A 384 -7.94 -12.09 -21.22
N VAL A 385 -6.91 -12.65 -21.86
CA VAL A 385 -5.72 -11.98 -22.41
C VAL A 385 -4.55 -11.86 -21.41
N GLU A 386 -3.92 -13.01 -21.11
CA GLU A 386 -2.54 -13.06 -20.61
C GLU A 386 -1.58 -12.96 -21.81
N GLY A 387 -0.56 -12.12 -21.69
CA GLY A 387 0.49 -11.87 -22.68
C GLY A 387 0.66 -10.36 -22.92
N GLU A 388 1.82 -9.81 -22.57
CA GLU A 388 2.20 -8.37 -22.61
C GLU A 388 1.87 -7.52 -21.36
N GLU A 389 1.89 -8.10 -20.15
CA GLU A 389 1.82 -7.31 -18.90
C GLU A 389 3.19 -6.72 -18.46
N ASP A 390 4.33 -7.21 -18.96
CA ASP A 390 5.63 -6.96 -18.32
C ASP A 390 6.52 -5.86 -18.93
N LYS A 391 6.30 -5.37 -20.15
CA LYS A 391 7.30 -4.54 -20.84
C LYS A 391 7.18 -3.02 -20.70
N LEU A 392 6.12 -2.49 -20.10
CA LEU A 392 5.88 -1.03 -20.06
C LEU A 392 5.65 -0.45 -18.66
N ASN A 393 5.77 -1.27 -17.61
CA ASN A 393 5.81 -0.80 -16.21
C ASN A 393 7.22 -0.30 -15.82
N THR A 394 8.17 -0.31 -16.75
CA THR A 394 9.60 -0.08 -16.50
C THR A 394 10.00 1.40 -16.42
N LEU A 395 9.03 2.31 -16.25
CA LEU A 395 9.24 3.76 -16.10
C LEU A 395 8.63 4.26 -14.78
N ILE A 396 8.80 3.49 -13.70
CA ILE A 396 8.28 3.84 -12.37
C ILE A 396 9.42 4.42 -11.54
N SER A 397 9.43 5.73 -11.40
CA SER A 397 10.10 6.38 -10.26
C SER A 397 9.44 5.90 -8.95
N LYS A 398 10.27 5.69 -7.92
CA LYS A 398 9.89 5.09 -6.64
C LYS A 398 8.63 5.75 -6.06
N ALA A 399 7.59 4.95 -5.82
CA ALA A 399 6.38 5.42 -5.15
C ALA A 399 6.71 6.02 -3.78
N LEU A 400 6.02 7.11 -3.41
CA LEU A 400 6.12 7.67 -2.06
C LEU A 400 5.87 6.57 -1.02
N ASP A 401 6.64 6.57 0.05
CA ASP A 401 6.38 5.70 1.20
C ASP A 401 5.05 6.09 1.86
N THR A 402 4.38 5.14 2.53
CA THR A 402 3.20 5.47 3.37
C THR A 402 3.55 5.36 4.83
N TYR A 403 2.99 6.28 5.60
CA TYR A 403 3.06 6.28 7.05
C TYR A 403 1.63 6.25 7.59
N LYS A 404 1.21 5.11 8.13
CA LYS A 404 -0.15 4.92 8.63
C LYS A 404 -0.15 4.91 10.14
N PHE A 405 -0.59 6.02 10.74
CA PHE A 405 -0.62 6.21 12.19
C PHE A 405 -1.88 5.59 12.77
N HIS A 406 -1.73 4.59 13.64
CA HIS A 406 -2.84 4.02 14.39
C HIS A 406 -3.13 4.88 15.64
N MET A 407 -4.22 5.65 15.59
CA MET A 407 -4.56 6.61 16.64
C MET A 407 -5.71 6.06 17.51
N PHE A 408 -5.46 5.94 18.81
CA PHE A 408 -6.45 5.51 19.81
C PHE A 408 -6.78 6.68 20.74
N ALA A 409 -8.05 6.85 21.10
CA ALA A 409 -8.44 7.94 22.00
C ALA A 409 -7.80 7.78 23.40
N ASN A 410 -7.21 8.87 23.90
CA ASN A 410 -6.52 8.96 25.18
C ASN A 410 -5.27 8.06 25.29
N ALA A 411 -4.75 7.53 24.18
CA ALA A 411 -3.45 6.88 24.15
C ALA A 411 -2.34 7.93 24.35
N SER A 412 -1.31 7.57 25.10
CA SER A 412 -0.07 8.34 25.15
C SER A 412 0.78 8.04 23.91
N GLU A 413 1.81 8.85 23.68
CA GLU A 413 2.69 8.72 22.50
C GLU A 413 3.34 7.33 22.36
N GLN A 414 3.59 6.65 23.48
CA GLN A 414 4.16 5.29 23.51
C GLN A 414 3.20 4.20 22.98
N ASP A 415 1.91 4.51 22.91
CA ASP A 415 0.84 3.63 22.43
C ASP A 415 0.44 3.94 20.98
N ILE A 416 1.26 4.75 20.28
CA ILE A 416 1.11 5.08 18.87
C ILE A 416 2.07 4.23 18.04
N TYR A 417 1.49 3.55 17.04
CA TYR A 417 2.22 2.70 16.13
C TYR A 417 2.02 3.17 14.70
N ILE A 418 3.11 3.14 13.93
CA ILE A 418 3.15 3.63 12.54
C ILE A 418 3.40 2.43 11.64
N GLN A 419 2.46 2.11 10.78
CA GLN A 419 2.69 1.16 9.71
C GLN A 419 3.38 1.88 8.56
N VAL A 420 4.63 1.54 8.30
CA VAL A 420 5.41 2.05 7.17
C VAL A 420 5.33 1.05 6.02
N THR A 421 5.11 1.53 4.81
CA THR A 421 5.19 0.72 3.61
C THR A 421 6.10 1.41 2.61
N THR A 422 7.20 0.75 2.24
CA THR A 422 8.18 1.25 1.27
C THR A 422 8.14 0.40 -0.01
N ASP A 423 8.67 0.97 -1.09
CA ASP A 423 8.99 0.25 -2.34
C ASP A 423 7.79 -0.55 -2.89
N ARG A 424 6.63 0.13 -2.91
CA ARG A 424 5.30 -0.49 -3.14
C ARG A 424 5.14 -1.28 -4.44
N PHE A 425 6.01 -1.05 -5.42
CA PHE A 425 5.93 -1.66 -6.75
C PHE A 425 7.06 -2.63 -7.06
N ASP A 426 8.10 -2.65 -6.23
CA ASP A 426 9.27 -3.50 -6.40
C ASP A 426 9.38 -4.46 -5.21
N ASP A 427 10.31 -4.19 -4.28
CA ASP A 427 10.51 -4.99 -3.08
C ASP A 427 9.60 -4.51 -1.94
N TYR A 428 8.30 -4.84 -2.03
CA TYR A 428 7.30 -4.44 -1.03
C TYR A 428 7.75 -4.79 0.40
N GLN A 429 8.07 -3.77 1.19
CA GLN A 429 8.39 -3.91 2.61
C GLN A 429 7.31 -3.23 3.46
N ARG A 430 6.92 -3.91 4.55
CA ARG A 430 6.00 -3.34 5.55
C ARG A 430 6.59 -3.54 6.95
N ALA A 431 6.82 -2.44 7.64
CA ALA A 431 7.30 -2.44 9.02
C ALA A 431 6.30 -1.71 9.93
N MET A 432 6.02 -2.28 11.10
CA MET A 432 5.39 -1.54 12.20
C MET A 432 6.47 -0.84 13.03
N MET A 433 6.33 0.46 13.25
CA MET A 433 7.29 1.33 13.94
C MET A 433 6.66 2.00 15.16
N THR A 434 7.48 2.40 16.13
CA THR A 434 7.12 3.30 17.24
C THR A 434 7.41 4.77 16.89
N MET A 435 6.96 5.70 17.73
CA MET A 435 7.30 7.13 17.62
C MET A 435 8.80 7.42 17.82
N SER A 436 9.53 6.57 18.56
CA SER A 436 11.00 6.65 18.68
C SER A 436 11.74 6.14 17.44
N TRP A 437 11.01 5.65 16.43
CA TRP A 437 11.54 5.03 15.21
C TRP A 437 12.24 3.69 15.45
N GLU A 438 11.71 2.91 16.38
CA GLU A 438 12.10 1.52 16.62
C GLU A 438 11.06 0.56 16.04
N LEU A 439 11.44 -0.68 15.73
CA LEU A 439 10.48 -1.71 15.34
C LEU A 439 9.47 -1.94 16.47
N ALA A 440 8.20 -1.90 16.13
CA ALA A 440 7.15 -2.26 17.06
C ALA A 440 7.28 -3.75 17.46
N PRO A 441 6.94 -4.10 18.70
CA PRO A 441 7.00 -5.47 19.23
C PRO A 441 5.93 -6.43 18.65
N PHE A 442 5.30 -6.05 17.54
CA PHE A 442 4.34 -6.83 16.79
C PHE A 442 4.35 -6.42 15.32
N ASN A 443 3.78 -7.29 14.50
CA ASN A 443 3.41 -6.97 13.14
C ASN A 443 2.01 -7.47 12.83
N PHE A 444 1.48 -7.04 11.68
CA PHE A 444 0.29 -7.64 11.10
C PHE A 444 0.68 -8.93 10.36
N THR A 445 0.44 -9.01 9.05
CA THR A 445 0.67 -10.27 8.31
C THR A 445 2.11 -10.47 7.83
N TYR A 446 2.95 -9.44 7.84
CA TYR A 446 4.35 -9.47 7.40
C TYR A 446 5.29 -9.53 8.60
N ASN A 447 6.29 -10.41 8.59
CA ASN A 447 7.14 -10.60 9.75
C ASN A 447 8.10 -9.42 9.98
N ASN A 448 7.79 -8.54 10.93
CA ASN A 448 8.66 -7.42 11.34
C ASN A 448 10.08 -7.88 11.73
N ALA A 449 10.28 -9.12 12.20
CA ALA A 449 11.60 -9.60 12.59
C ALA A 449 12.56 -9.80 11.41
N GLU A 450 12.01 -9.83 10.19
CA GLU A 450 12.77 -9.98 8.94
C GLU A 450 12.77 -8.68 8.12
N SER A 451 12.06 -7.64 8.57
CA SER A 451 11.98 -6.35 7.88
C SER A 451 13.19 -5.48 8.21
N SER A 452 13.78 -4.86 7.18
CA SER A 452 14.73 -3.76 7.38
C SER A 452 13.99 -2.55 7.99
N ILE A 453 14.69 -1.81 8.86
CA ILE A 453 14.15 -0.57 9.42
C ILE A 453 14.10 0.46 8.29
N PRO A 454 12.91 0.99 7.93
CA PRO A 454 12.82 1.99 6.88
C PRO A 454 13.46 3.32 7.32
N PRO A 455 13.95 4.15 6.38
CA PRO A 455 14.45 5.47 6.68
C PRO A 455 13.41 6.31 7.44
N LYS A 456 13.88 7.04 8.46
CA LYS A 456 13.02 7.93 9.24
C LYS A 456 12.51 9.09 8.38
N PRO A 457 11.19 9.35 8.33
CA PRO A 457 10.66 10.46 7.55
C PRO A 457 11.11 11.79 8.16
N LEU A 458 11.46 12.73 7.29
CA LEU A 458 11.88 14.08 7.68
C LEU A 458 10.74 14.79 8.44
N ALA A 459 9.51 14.58 7.97
CA ALA A 459 8.31 15.22 8.51
C ALA A 459 7.63 14.42 9.64
N LEU A 460 8.31 13.49 10.34
CA LEU A 460 7.69 12.60 11.34
C LEU A 460 6.86 13.37 12.39
N GLN A 461 7.41 14.45 12.93
CA GLN A 461 6.75 15.23 13.98
C GLN A 461 5.54 15.99 13.45
N GLU A 462 5.62 16.49 12.22
CA GLU A 462 4.50 17.15 11.55
C GLU A 462 3.38 16.15 11.24
N MET A 463 3.72 14.98 10.69
CA MET A 463 2.79 13.86 10.49
C MET A 463 2.08 13.45 11.77
N TYR A 464 2.81 13.39 12.88
CA TYR A 464 2.24 13.08 14.18
C TYR A 464 1.25 14.15 14.63
N ARG A 465 1.61 15.44 14.53
CA ARG A 465 0.72 16.57 14.89
C ARG A 465 -0.54 16.59 14.03
N VAL A 466 -0.41 16.36 12.72
CA VAL A 466 -1.55 16.20 11.80
C VAL A 466 -2.44 15.04 12.24
N SER A 467 -1.84 13.87 12.53
CA SER A 467 -2.57 12.68 13.00
C SER A 467 -3.30 12.92 14.32
N GLN A 468 -2.69 13.66 15.25
CA GLN A 468 -3.33 14.05 16.52
C GLN A 468 -4.55 14.92 16.29
N ILE A 469 -4.47 15.92 15.40
CA ILE A 469 -5.59 16.84 15.12
C ILE A 469 -6.75 16.13 14.43
N LEU A 470 -6.45 15.29 13.44
CA LEU A 470 -7.47 14.58 12.67
C LEU A 470 -8.19 13.50 13.48
N SER A 471 -7.51 12.91 14.49
CA SER A 471 -8.04 11.81 15.30
C SER A 471 -8.87 12.23 16.53
N GLN A 472 -8.89 13.52 16.91
CA GLN A 472 -9.47 13.99 18.19
C GLN A 472 -10.94 13.61 18.41
N ASP A 473 -11.70 13.45 17.33
CA ASP A 473 -13.14 13.21 17.39
C ASP A 473 -13.48 11.70 17.46
N PHE A 474 -12.48 10.82 17.31
CA PHE A 474 -12.69 9.37 17.18
C PHE A 474 -12.09 8.60 18.35
N ASP A 475 -12.76 7.52 18.74
CA ASP A 475 -12.24 6.53 19.68
C ASP A 475 -11.07 5.71 19.10
N TYR A 476 -11.09 5.53 17.77
CA TYR A 476 -10.00 4.98 16.98
C TYR A 476 -10.12 5.40 15.51
N VAL A 477 -9.01 5.84 14.91
CA VAL A 477 -8.86 6.06 13.46
C VAL A 477 -7.42 5.80 13.06
N ARG A 478 -7.20 5.24 11.87
CA ARG A 478 -5.88 5.21 11.25
C ARG A 478 -5.75 6.38 10.29
N VAL A 479 -4.68 7.17 10.42
CA VAL A 479 -4.40 8.32 9.57
C VAL A 479 -3.29 7.94 8.61
N ASP A 480 -3.60 7.88 7.32
CA ASP A 480 -2.67 7.46 6.28
C ASP A 480 -2.05 8.71 5.65
N LEU A 481 -0.72 8.82 5.71
CA LEU A 481 0.03 10.01 5.28
C LEU A 481 1.11 9.65 4.26
N TYR A 482 1.49 10.65 3.48
CA TYR A 482 2.65 10.66 2.58
C TYR A 482 3.55 11.85 2.92
N GLN A 483 4.84 11.77 2.57
CA GLN A 483 5.73 12.94 2.50
C GLN A 483 6.30 13.13 1.11
N ASP A 484 6.49 14.38 0.71
CA ASP A 484 7.41 14.79 -0.36
C ASP A 484 8.36 15.85 0.20
N GLY A 485 9.62 15.49 0.39
CA GLY A 485 10.58 16.26 1.18
C GLY A 485 10.05 16.51 2.60
N ALA A 486 9.86 17.78 2.96
CA ALA A 486 9.28 18.17 4.25
C ALA A 486 7.75 18.31 4.23
N ARG A 487 7.10 18.23 3.06
CA ARG A 487 5.64 18.43 2.95
C ARG A 487 4.89 17.17 3.33
N VAL A 488 3.82 17.31 4.10
CA VAL A 488 2.93 16.22 4.51
C VAL A 488 1.64 16.27 3.71
N TYR A 489 1.23 15.12 3.16
CA TYR A 489 -0.08 14.96 2.53
C TYR A 489 -0.92 13.91 3.26
N VAL A 490 -2.20 14.21 3.45
CA VAL A 490 -3.18 13.28 3.99
C VAL A 490 -3.77 12.44 2.86
N GLY A 491 -3.60 11.12 2.96
CA GLY A 491 -4.15 10.17 2.01
C GLY A 491 -5.55 9.72 2.34
N GLU A 492 -5.75 9.20 3.56
CA GLU A 492 -7.01 8.59 3.96
C GLU A 492 -7.20 8.59 5.48
N LEU A 493 -8.45 8.64 5.92
CA LEU A 493 -8.86 8.32 7.29
C LEU A 493 -9.53 6.95 7.29
N THR A 494 -8.85 5.95 7.83
CA THR A 494 -9.31 4.55 7.80
C THR A 494 -9.88 4.13 9.15
N PHE A 495 -11.17 3.78 9.18
CA PHE A 495 -11.88 3.37 10.40
C PHE A 495 -11.93 1.86 10.62
N THR A 496 -11.65 1.07 9.58
CA THR A 496 -11.78 -0.39 9.56
C THR A 496 -10.57 -1.03 8.85
N PRO A 497 -9.33 -0.76 9.29
CA PRO A 497 -8.14 -1.26 8.61
C PRO A 497 -8.16 -2.79 8.51
N GLY A 498 -7.76 -3.30 7.34
CA GLY A 498 -7.79 -4.73 7.04
C GLY A 498 -9.18 -5.38 7.07
N GLY A 499 -10.25 -4.60 7.30
CA GLY A 499 -11.60 -5.09 7.56
C GLY A 499 -11.68 -6.07 8.74
N GLY A 500 -10.78 -5.97 9.72
CA GLY A 500 -10.72 -6.89 10.88
C GLY A 500 -10.23 -8.30 10.54
N ASN A 501 -9.39 -8.44 9.51
CA ASN A 501 -8.85 -9.73 9.05
C ASN A 501 -7.34 -9.89 9.27
N GLU A 502 -6.65 -8.83 9.71
CA GLU A 502 -5.19 -8.84 9.78
C GLU A 502 -4.76 -9.47 11.11
N ALA A 503 -4.27 -10.71 11.04
CA ALA A 503 -3.70 -11.37 12.20
C ALA A 503 -2.47 -10.61 12.70
N LEU A 504 -2.43 -10.32 14.00
CA LEU A 504 -1.25 -9.76 14.65
C LEU A 504 -0.33 -10.87 15.13
N ASN A 505 0.98 -10.68 14.95
CA ASN A 505 2.02 -11.56 15.46
C ASN A 505 2.97 -10.79 16.40
N PRO A 506 3.17 -11.22 17.65
CA PRO A 506 2.48 -12.34 18.31
C PRO A 506 1.01 -12.02 18.63
N HIS A 507 0.15 -13.04 18.59
CA HIS A 507 -1.31 -12.92 18.76
C HIS A 507 -1.79 -12.15 20.00
N LYS A 508 -0.96 -12.10 21.06
CA LYS A 508 -1.26 -11.31 22.28
C LYS A 508 -1.48 -9.82 21.98
N TRP A 509 -0.90 -9.30 20.90
CA TRP A 509 -1.04 -7.90 20.51
C TRP A 509 -2.41 -7.52 19.97
N ASP A 510 -3.17 -8.47 19.42
CA ASP A 510 -4.56 -8.23 19.03
C ASP A 510 -5.40 -7.83 20.25
N LYS A 511 -5.17 -8.47 21.41
CA LYS A 511 -5.79 -8.08 22.68
C LYS A 511 -5.23 -6.77 23.23
N LYS A 512 -3.91 -6.52 23.11
CA LYS A 512 -3.27 -5.30 23.62
C LYS A 512 -3.76 -4.05 22.87
N LEU A 513 -3.74 -4.06 21.54
CA LEU A 513 -4.33 -2.97 20.74
C LEU A 513 -5.84 -2.85 21.00
N GLY A 514 -6.52 -3.99 21.16
CA GLY A 514 -7.91 -4.01 21.59
C GLY A 514 -8.13 -3.23 22.90
N SER A 515 -7.27 -3.38 23.90
CA SER A 515 -7.40 -2.67 25.18
C SER A 515 -7.17 -1.16 25.12
N LEU A 516 -6.42 -0.67 24.12
CA LEU A 516 -6.25 0.77 23.86
C LEU A 516 -7.52 1.41 23.31
N TRP A 517 -8.34 0.63 22.59
CA TRP A 517 -9.56 1.12 21.96
C TRP A 517 -10.78 0.95 22.87
N ASN A 518 -11.11 1.96 23.66
CA ASN A 518 -12.37 2.00 24.40
C ASN A 518 -13.51 2.47 23.48
N GLN A 519 -14.36 1.54 23.01
CA GLN A 519 -15.52 1.80 22.13
C GLN A 519 -16.69 2.50 22.86
N HIS A 520 -16.38 3.60 23.53
CA HIS A 520 -17.35 4.51 24.13
C HIS A 520 -17.08 5.89 23.54
N THR A 521 -17.73 6.21 22.42
CA THR A 521 -17.48 7.50 21.77
C THR A 521 -18.03 8.65 22.62
N LYS A 522 -17.22 9.71 22.78
CA LYS A 522 -17.70 11.02 23.26
C LYS A 522 -18.85 11.54 22.36
N ILE A 523 -18.86 11.13 21.08
CA ILE A 523 -19.89 11.45 20.09
C ILE A 523 -21.21 10.71 20.34
N GLN A 524 -21.22 9.41 20.72
CA GLN A 524 -22.46 8.72 21.10
C GLN A 524 -23.17 9.46 22.24
N LYS A 525 -22.44 10.00 23.22
CA LYS A 525 -23.04 10.78 24.32
C LYS A 525 -23.57 12.16 23.90
N GLN A 526 -23.12 12.74 22.79
CA GLN A 526 -23.60 14.04 22.31
C GLN A 526 -24.79 13.91 21.34
N ILE A 527 -24.80 12.88 20.50
CA ILE A 527 -25.89 12.62 19.54
C ILE A 527 -27.07 11.90 20.22
N LEU A 528 -26.85 11.03 21.20
CA LEU A 528 -27.94 10.36 21.94
C LEU A 528 -28.50 11.19 23.11
N LYS A 529 -27.93 12.36 23.42
CA LYS A 529 -28.45 13.31 24.43
C LYS A 529 -29.24 14.47 23.84
N ARG A 530 -29.50 14.46 22.54
CA ARG A 530 -30.39 15.39 21.83
C ARG A 530 -31.33 14.56 20.96
#